data_AF-A0A4Q3R9Z1-F1
#
_entry.id   AF-A0A4Q3R9Z1-F1
#
_cell.length_a   1.000
_cell.length_b   1.000
_cell.length_c   1.000
_cell.angle_alpha   90.00
_cell.angle_beta   90.00
_cell.angle_gamma   90.00
#
_symmetry.space_group_name_H-M   'P 1'
#
loop_
_entity.id
_entity.type
_entity.pdbx_description
1 polymer ?
#
loop_
_entity_poly.entity_id
_entity_poly.type
_entity_poly.pdbx_seq_one_letter_code
_entity_poly.pdbx_strand_id
1 'polypeptide(L)'
;QSSNHWEEVFWWLLARNFGAKLNSEAFEAIARSIPINVLAKHKHSIHQLEALLLGQANLLKGEFDDEYPKLLQREFNFLRKKYNLHPSSIPVVFLRMRPSNFPTIRLAQLAMLIHQTSHLFSKILDTKSLAEIRSLLEVPANDFWHYHYTFNQASSFKKKTLGAEMANNILINTVVPVLFAYGVFHNYDTCKEKAIDWLGQLPAEHNSITDGFVKSGLINKCAYDSQALIELKNEYCNDKRCLDCSVGNYLLREAAQEYRASSRPVSA
;
A
#
# COMPACT_ATOMS: atom_id res chain seq x y z
N GLN A 1 6.90 -4.36 19.57
CA GLN A 1 7.24 -3.76 18.25
C GLN A 1 6.36 -2.50 18.14
N SER A 2 6.93 -1.35 17.74
CA SER A 2 6.39 0.03 17.74
C SER A 2 5.91 0.69 19.05
N SER A 3 5.68 -0.01 20.16
CA SER A 3 5.30 0.59 21.47
C SER A 3 4.09 1.55 21.38
N ASN A 4 3.07 1.18 20.60
CA ASN A 4 1.85 1.97 20.34
C ASN A 4 2.09 3.30 19.59
N HIS A 5 3.21 3.44 18.88
CA HIS A 5 3.47 4.60 18.03
C HIS A 5 2.77 4.45 16.67
N TRP A 6 1.51 4.90 16.59
CA TRP A 6 0.68 4.76 15.38
C TRP A 6 1.28 5.38 14.12
N GLU A 7 2.01 6.50 14.23
CA GLU A 7 2.71 7.10 13.09
C GLU A 7 3.79 6.15 12.51
N GLU A 8 4.47 5.37 13.34
CA GLU A 8 5.51 4.43 12.92
C GLU A 8 4.88 3.19 12.27
N VAL A 9 3.78 2.69 12.84
CA VAL A 9 2.99 1.60 12.23
C VAL A 9 2.44 2.02 10.88
N PHE A 10 1.86 3.22 10.80
CA PHE A 10 1.34 3.78 9.56
C PHE A 10 2.47 3.95 8.53
N TRP A 11 3.64 4.44 8.93
CA TRP A 11 4.82 4.55 8.08
C TRP A 11 5.23 3.20 7.47
N TRP A 12 5.32 2.14 8.27
CA TRP A 12 5.69 0.81 7.77
C TRP A 12 4.67 0.26 6.78
N LEU A 13 3.38 0.37 7.09
CA LEU A 13 2.31 -0.12 6.22
C LEU A 13 2.19 0.69 4.93
N LEU A 14 2.39 2.00 5.02
CA LEU A 14 2.45 2.89 3.85
C LEU A 14 3.60 2.49 2.93
N ALA A 15 4.81 2.32 3.46
CA ALA A 15 5.94 1.88 2.66
C ALA A 15 5.70 0.50 2.05
N ARG A 16 5.20 -0.47 2.84
CA ARG A 16 4.80 -1.81 2.36
C ARG A 16 3.88 -1.70 1.14
N ASN A 17 2.88 -0.80 1.20
CA ASN A 17 1.96 -0.59 0.10
C ASN A 17 2.66 0.00 -1.14
N PHE A 18 3.56 0.97 -0.96
CA PHE A 18 4.39 1.52 -2.05
C PHE A 18 5.22 0.47 -2.80
N GLY A 19 5.59 -0.63 -2.13
CA GLY A 19 6.27 -1.78 -2.75
C GLY A 19 5.37 -2.64 -3.64
N ALA A 20 4.04 -2.43 -3.62
CA ALA A 20 3.05 -3.30 -4.23
C ALA A 20 3.26 -4.79 -3.85
N LYS A 21 2.61 -5.73 -4.55
CA LYS A 21 2.73 -7.15 -4.22
C LYS A 21 4.18 -7.67 -4.23
N LEU A 22 4.98 -7.26 -5.22
CA LEU A 22 6.32 -7.83 -5.46
C LEU A 22 7.39 -7.32 -4.49
N ASN A 23 7.32 -6.05 -4.07
CA ASN A 23 8.32 -5.42 -3.21
C ASN A 23 7.77 -5.03 -1.83
N SER A 24 6.58 -5.51 -1.46
CA SER A 24 5.94 -5.15 -0.19
C SER A 24 6.85 -5.39 1.03
N GLU A 25 7.41 -6.60 1.14
CA GLU A 25 8.33 -6.96 2.22
C GLU A 25 9.62 -6.14 2.19
N ALA A 26 10.20 -5.92 1.00
CA ALA A 26 11.41 -5.14 0.86
C ALA A 26 11.20 -3.69 1.31
N PHE A 27 10.09 -3.06 0.89
CA PHE A 27 9.76 -1.68 1.27
C PHE A 27 9.44 -1.57 2.76
N GLU A 28 8.73 -2.54 3.33
CA GLU A 28 8.48 -2.56 4.77
C GLU A 28 9.79 -2.68 5.56
N ALA A 29 10.70 -3.56 5.13
CA ALA A 29 12.01 -3.71 5.77
C ALA A 29 12.86 -2.43 5.66
N ILE A 30 12.81 -1.74 4.51
CA ILE A 30 13.44 -0.42 4.34
C ILE A 30 12.84 0.58 5.34
N ALA A 31 11.52 0.67 5.45
CA ALA A 31 10.86 1.60 6.37
C ALA A 31 11.19 1.30 7.83
N ARG A 32 11.16 0.02 8.25
CA ARG A 32 11.55 -0.42 9.60
C ARG A 32 13.01 -0.15 9.93
N SER A 33 13.88 -0.07 8.92
CA SER A 33 15.29 0.24 9.10
C SER A 33 15.58 1.72 9.36
N ILE A 34 14.57 2.60 9.25
CA ILE A 34 14.69 4.05 9.46
C ILE A 34 13.66 4.49 10.50
N PRO A 35 14.09 4.90 11.71
CA PRO A 35 13.18 5.46 12.69
C PRO A 35 12.44 6.69 12.13
N ILE A 36 11.12 6.80 12.35
CA ILE A 36 10.33 7.90 11.77
C ILE A 36 10.81 9.29 12.20
N ASN A 37 11.38 9.39 13.40
CA ASN A 37 11.94 10.65 13.92
C ASN A 37 13.19 11.11 13.14
N VAL A 38 13.94 10.19 12.50
CA VAL A 38 15.04 10.54 11.60
C VAL A 38 14.47 11.16 10.33
N LEU A 39 13.43 10.55 9.74
CA LEU A 39 12.75 11.12 8.56
C LEU A 39 12.19 12.51 8.86
N ALA A 40 11.55 12.70 10.02
CA ALA A 40 11.01 13.98 10.45
C ALA A 40 12.08 15.09 10.55
N LYS A 41 13.29 14.76 11.04
CA LYS A 41 14.43 15.71 11.10
C LYS A 41 14.92 16.15 9.73
N HIS A 42 14.77 15.31 8.72
CA HIS A 42 15.25 15.55 7.36
C HIS A 42 14.14 15.98 6.39
N LYS A 43 12.92 16.22 6.90
CA LYS A 43 11.75 16.49 6.06
C LYS A 43 11.94 17.66 5.08
N HIS A 44 12.79 18.64 5.38
CA HIS A 44 13.01 19.80 4.52
C HIS A 44 14.05 19.60 3.41
N SER A 45 14.67 18.41 3.32
CA SER A 45 15.64 18.09 2.28
C SER A 45 15.22 16.82 1.54
N ILE A 46 14.64 17.00 0.35
CA ILE A 46 14.25 15.87 -0.51
C ILE A 46 15.44 14.98 -0.85
N HIS A 47 16.63 15.56 -1.06
CA HIS A 47 17.86 14.83 -1.32
C HIS A 47 18.23 13.91 -0.16
N GLN A 48 18.07 14.35 1.09
CA GLN A 48 18.38 13.52 2.26
C GLN A 48 17.35 12.42 2.47
N LEU A 49 16.07 12.70 2.22
CA LEU A 49 15.01 11.68 2.28
C LEU A 49 15.21 10.60 1.21
N GLU A 50 15.51 11.00 -0.03
CA GLU A 50 15.82 10.06 -1.11
C GLU A 50 17.10 9.26 -0.81
N ALA A 51 18.14 9.93 -0.29
CA ALA A 51 19.37 9.27 0.13
C ALA A 51 19.12 8.20 1.20
N LEU A 52 18.30 8.51 2.22
CA LEU A 52 17.92 7.55 3.25
C LEU A 52 17.17 6.35 2.66
N LEU A 53 16.12 6.58 1.88
CA LEU A 53 15.26 5.51 1.37
C LEU A 53 15.98 4.64 0.32
N LEU A 54 16.63 5.25 -0.67
CA LEU A 54 17.34 4.55 -1.74
C LEU A 54 18.63 3.89 -1.20
N GLY A 55 19.29 4.52 -0.24
CA GLY A 55 20.45 3.96 0.44
C GLY A 55 20.12 2.74 1.28
N GLN A 56 19.04 2.78 2.06
CA GLN A 56 18.57 1.64 2.84
C GLN A 56 18.03 0.50 1.96
N ALA A 57 17.62 0.80 0.73
CA ALA A 57 17.31 -0.18 -0.32
C ALA A 57 18.55 -0.78 -1.02
N ASN A 58 19.77 -0.35 -0.64
CA ASN A 58 21.04 -0.68 -1.29
C ASN A 58 21.15 -0.22 -2.77
N LEU A 59 20.38 0.78 -3.20
CA LEU A 59 20.37 1.28 -4.59
C LEU A 59 21.42 2.35 -4.86
N LEU A 60 22.15 2.81 -3.84
CA LEU A 60 23.23 3.81 -3.95
C LEU A 60 24.63 3.18 -3.91
N LYS A 61 24.74 1.88 -4.22
CA LYS A 61 26.02 1.17 -4.33
C LYS A 61 26.48 1.15 -5.79
N GLY A 62 27.76 1.37 -6.01
CA GLY A 62 28.38 1.35 -7.33
C GLY A 62 28.89 2.73 -7.77
N GLU A 63 29.38 2.76 -8.99
CA GLU A 63 29.81 3.97 -9.68
C GLU A 63 28.63 4.54 -10.47
N PHE A 64 28.51 5.86 -10.47
CA PHE A 64 27.46 6.56 -11.20
C PHE A 64 28.11 7.64 -12.06
N ASP A 65 27.56 7.86 -13.26
CA ASP A 65 28.03 8.92 -14.15
C ASP A 65 27.42 10.27 -13.74
N ASP A 66 26.13 10.28 -13.45
CA ASP A 66 25.36 11.48 -13.10
C ASP A 66 25.71 12.04 -11.71
N GLU A 67 25.66 13.36 -11.58
CA GLU A 67 25.95 14.06 -10.32
C GLU A 67 24.87 13.83 -9.25
N TYR A 68 23.63 13.57 -9.66
CA TYR A 68 22.51 13.36 -8.75
C TYR A 68 22.67 12.11 -7.86
N PRO A 69 22.86 10.89 -8.39
CA PRO A 69 23.14 9.72 -7.54
C PRO A 69 24.45 9.85 -6.74
N LYS A 70 25.48 10.53 -7.24
CA LYS A 70 26.71 10.84 -6.45
C LYS A 70 26.40 11.73 -5.25
N LEU A 71 25.53 12.73 -5.41
CA LEU A 71 25.03 13.55 -4.29
C LEU A 71 24.30 12.67 -3.27
N LEU A 72 23.35 11.85 -3.70
CA LEU A 72 22.59 10.97 -2.81
C LEU A 72 23.50 9.98 -2.07
N GLN A 73 24.51 9.42 -2.75
CA GLN A 73 25.47 8.49 -2.15
C GLN A 73 26.28 9.18 -1.04
N ARG A 74 26.73 10.42 -1.25
CA ARG A 74 27.44 11.22 -0.23
C ARG A 74 26.56 11.50 0.99
N GLU A 75 25.33 11.98 0.76
CA GLU A 75 24.36 12.23 1.83
C GLU A 75 24.07 10.95 2.63
N PHE A 76 23.81 9.83 1.94
CA PHE A 76 23.51 8.56 2.60
C PHE A 76 24.69 8.07 3.44
N ASN A 77 25.92 8.14 2.93
CA ASN A 77 27.12 7.74 3.66
C ASN A 77 27.30 8.53 4.95
N PHE A 78 26.99 9.83 4.94
CA PHE A 78 27.00 10.65 6.14
C PHE A 78 25.88 10.27 7.11
N LEU A 79 24.63 10.21 6.64
CA LEU A 79 23.46 9.95 7.48
C LEU A 79 23.47 8.54 8.08
N ARG A 80 23.93 7.54 7.31
CA ARG A 80 24.09 6.16 7.76
C ARG A 80 25.05 6.08 8.95
N LYS A 81 26.19 6.78 8.90
CA LYS A 81 27.13 6.85 10.02
C LYS A 81 26.55 7.62 11.20
N LYS A 82 25.94 8.78 10.94
CA LYS A 82 25.36 9.67 11.96
C LYS A 82 24.30 8.98 12.83
N TYR A 83 23.45 8.15 12.22
CA TYR A 83 22.34 7.48 12.90
C TYR A 83 22.55 5.97 13.10
N ASN A 84 23.76 5.46 12.82
CA ASN A 84 24.08 4.03 12.86
C ASN A 84 23.05 3.15 12.11
N LEU A 85 22.74 3.53 10.87
CA LEU A 85 21.74 2.83 10.07
C LEU A 85 22.33 1.59 9.40
N HIS A 86 21.55 0.52 9.41
CA HIS A 86 21.86 -0.73 8.74
C HIS A 86 20.90 -0.89 7.54
N PRO A 87 21.40 -0.95 6.30
CA PRO A 87 20.55 -1.18 5.12
C PRO A 87 19.76 -2.47 5.23
N SER A 88 18.58 -2.50 4.61
CA SER A 88 17.74 -3.70 4.54
C SER A 88 18.51 -4.84 3.86
N SER A 89 18.38 -6.05 4.39
CA SER A 89 18.93 -7.26 3.76
C SER A 89 18.05 -7.80 2.63
N ILE A 90 16.80 -7.34 2.55
CA ILE A 90 15.86 -7.78 1.52
C ILE A 90 16.07 -6.94 0.26
N PRO A 91 16.50 -7.54 -0.86
CA PRO A 91 16.73 -6.80 -2.09
C PRO A 91 15.38 -6.40 -2.73
N VAL A 92 15.37 -5.22 -3.36
CA VAL A 92 14.26 -4.83 -4.22
C VAL A 92 14.38 -5.51 -5.59
N VAL A 93 13.23 -5.89 -6.17
CA VAL A 93 13.12 -6.57 -7.45
C VAL A 93 12.63 -5.58 -8.50
N PHE A 94 13.29 -5.57 -9.67
CA PHE A 94 12.89 -4.78 -10.85
C PHE A 94 12.29 -5.65 -11.97
N LEU A 95 12.63 -6.94 -11.99
CA LEU A 95 12.27 -7.85 -13.07
C LEU A 95 10.74 -7.96 -13.23
N ARG A 96 10.26 -7.94 -14.49
CA ARG A 96 8.82 -8.03 -14.86
C ARG A 96 7.94 -6.88 -14.35
N MET A 97 8.54 -5.77 -13.92
CA MET A 97 7.79 -4.55 -13.56
C MET A 97 7.68 -3.58 -14.74
N ARG A 98 6.63 -2.77 -14.75
CA ARG A 98 6.55 -1.58 -15.61
C ARG A 98 7.45 -0.48 -15.04
N PRO A 99 8.15 0.33 -15.86
CA PRO A 99 9.08 1.35 -15.37
C PRO A 99 8.48 2.34 -14.35
N SER A 100 7.21 2.71 -14.50
CA SER A 100 6.51 3.58 -13.54
C SER A 100 6.37 3.00 -12.14
N ASN A 101 6.50 1.68 -11.99
CA ASN A 101 6.41 0.96 -10.72
C ASN A 101 7.78 0.56 -10.18
N PHE A 102 8.88 0.97 -10.82
CA PHE A 102 10.21 0.59 -10.36
C PHE A 102 10.47 1.09 -8.93
N PRO A 103 11.20 0.31 -8.11
CA PRO A 103 11.53 0.67 -6.74
C PRO A 103 12.13 2.07 -6.58
N THR A 104 13.01 2.48 -7.49
CA THR A 104 13.59 3.83 -7.57
C THR A 104 12.52 4.92 -7.61
N ILE A 105 11.54 4.80 -8.51
CA ILE A 105 10.44 5.76 -8.64
C ILE A 105 9.55 5.74 -7.41
N ARG A 106 9.19 4.56 -6.90
CA ARG A 106 8.29 4.44 -5.74
C ARG A 106 8.93 4.98 -4.46
N LEU A 107 10.23 4.74 -4.24
CA LEU A 107 10.96 5.30 -3.11
C LEU A 107 11.13 6.82 -3.23
N ALA A 108 11.34 7.36 -4.43
CA ALA A 108 11.38 8.80 -4.66
C ALA A 108 10.02 9.48 -4.40
N GLN A 109 8.93 8.86 -4.83
CA GLN A 109 7.56 9.33 -4.53
C GLN A 109 7.27 9.28 -3.03
N LEU A 110 7.69 8.22 -2.36
CA LEU A 110 7.56 8.09 -0.91
C LEU A 110 8.37 9.16 -0.17
N ALA A 111 9.58 9.46 -0.64
CA ALA A 111 10.40 10.57 -0.13
C ALA A 111 9.66 11.91 -0.27
N MET A 112 9.04 12.18 -1.42
CA MET A 112 8.28 13.40 -1.63
C MET A 112 7.05 13.49 -0.72
N LEU A 113 6.36 12.37 -0.46
CA LEU A 113 5.24 12.35 0.48
C LEU A 113 5.66 12.76 1.89
N ILE A 114 6.81 12.26 2.36
CA ILE A 114 7.40 12.67 3.64
C ILE A 114 7.83 14.15 3.61
N HIS A 115 8.38 14.62 2.49
CA HIS A 115 8.81 16.00 2.33
C HIS A 115 7.65 16.99 2.47
N GLN A 116 6.50 16.67 1.85
CA GLN A 116 5.33 17.55 1.79
C GLN A 116 4.43 17.42 3.03
N THR A 117 4.47 16.28 3.73
CA THR A 117 3.53 16.02 4.82
C THR A 117 4.22 15.75 6.14
N SER A 118 3.86 16.53 7.16
CA SER A 118 4.16 16.24 8.56
C SER A 118 2.96 15.59 9.23
N HIS A 119 3.18 14.61 10.11
CA HIS A 119 2.13 13.91 10.87
C HIS A 119 0.99 13.41 9.98
N LEU A 120 1.35 12.62 8.96
CA LEU A 120 0.41 12.16 7.94
C LEU A 120 -0.75 11.38 8.55
N PHE A 121 -0.47 10.54 9.55
CA PHE A 121 -1.53 9.79 10.21
C PHE A 121 -2.46 10.70 11.04
N SER A 122 -1.91 11.67 11.79
CA SER A 122 -2.76 12.66 12.49
C SER A 122 -3.68 13.41 11.51
N LYS A 123 -3.17 13.85 10.35
CA LYS A 123 -4.01 14.50 9.32
C LYS A 123 -5.13 13.60 8.80
N ILE A 124 -4.88 12.29 8.68
CA ILE A 124 -5.88 11.30 8.27
C ILE A 124 -6.96 11.10 9.34
N LEU A 125 -6.59 11.19 10.63
CA LEU A 125 -7.57 11.16 11.72
C LEU A 125 -8.52 12.37 11.64
N ASP A 126 -7.96 13.56 11.40
CA ASP A 126 -8.70 14.83 11.45
C ASP A 126 -9.50 15.14 10.18
N THR A 127 -9.06 14.66 9.01
CA THR A 127 -9.72 14.95 7.73
C THR A 127 -11.14 14.40 7.66
N LYS A 128 -12.03 15.10 6.97
CA LYS A 128 -13.43 14.68 6.82
C LYS A 128 -13.72 14.03 5.47
N SER A 129 -12.81 14.15 4.50
CA SER A 129 -13.07 13.75 3.12
C SER A 129 -11.93 12.96 2.50
N LEU A 130 -12.27 11.99 1.65
CA LEU A 130 -11.28 11.28 0.83
C LEU A 130 -10.55 12.21 -0.14
N ALA A 131 -11.19 13.32 -0.55
CA ALA A 131 -10.60 14.30 -1.45
C ALA A 131 -9.35 14.97 -0.83
N GLU A 132 -9.41 15.32 0.45
CA GLU A 132 -8.26 15.87 1.19
C GLU A 132 -7.09 14.87 1.24
N ILE A 133 -7.36 13.59 1.50
CA ILE A 133 -6.30 12.56 1.52
C ILE A 133 -5.72 12.35 0.13
N ARG A 134 -6.56 12.36 -0.92
CA ARG A 134 -6.07 12.27 -2.30
C ARG A 134 -5.12 13.42 -2.62
N SER A 135 -5.45 14.64 -2.22
CA SER A 135 -4.57 15.80 -2.39
C SER A 135 -3.23 15.61 -1.66
N LEU A 136 -3.21 15.02 -0.46
CA LEU A 136 -1.96 14.67 0.23
C LEU A 136 -1.12 13.61 -0.52
N LEU A 137 -1.76 12.74 -1.29
CA LEU A 137 -1.11 11.68 -2.08
C LEU A 137 -0.71 12.14 -3.51
N GLU A 138 -1.01 13.38 -3.89
CA GLU A 138 -0.61 13.97 -5.18
C GLU A 138 0.87 14.39 -5.17
N VAL A 139 1.74 13.39 -5.04
CA VAL A 139 3.19 13.58 -4.90
C VAL A 139 3.90 13.28 -6.22
N PRO A 140 4.50 14.28 -6.90
CA PRO A 140 5.42 14.03 -7.99
C PRO A 140 6.78 13.61 -7.44
N ALA A 141 7.46 12.65 -8.09
CA ALA A 141 8.90 12.49 -7.86
C ALA A 141 9.63 13.80 -8.26
N ASN A 142 10.83 14.03 -7.75
CA ASN A 142 11.56 15.24 -8.11
C ASN A 142 12.01 15.27 -9.59
N ASP A 143 12.61 16.38 -10.00
CA ASP A 143 12.98 16.67 -11.40
C ASP A 143 13.90 15.60 -12.03
N PHE A 144 14.87 15.06 -11.29
CA PHE A 144 15.76 14.02 -11.82
C PHE A 144 14.96 12.81 -12.33
N TRP A 145 13.96 12.39 -11.55
CA TRP A 145 13.10 11.25 -11.87
C TRP A 145 12.13 11.52 -13.02
N HIS A 146 11.91 12.76 -13.43
CA HIS A 146 11.11 13.03 -14.64
C HIS A 146 11.81 12.56 -15.92
N TYR A 147 13.15 12.45 -15.88
CA TYR A 147 13.99 11.97 -16.97
C TYR A 147 14.55 10.57 -16.74
N HIS A 148 14.36 9.98 -15.56
CA HIS A 148 14.97 8.69 -15.20
C HIS A 148 13.94 7.71 -14.63
N TYR A 149 14.06 6.43 -14.99
CA TYR A 149 13.41 5.32 -14.26
C TYR A 149 14.39 4.57 -13.37
N THR A 150 15.67 4.58 -13.72
CA THR A 150 16.80 4.06 -12.93
C THR A 150 17.95 5.06 -13.01
N PHE A 151 18.97 4.93 -12.17
CA PHE A 151 20.12 5.83 -12.21
C PHE A 151 20.98 5.73 -13.47
N ASN A 152 20.90 4.61 -14.20
CA ASN A 152 21.83 4.31 -15.29
C ASN A 152 21.25 4.60 -16.68
N GLN A 153 19.96 4.97 -16.76
CA GLN A 153 19.28 5.11 -18.04
C GLN A 153 18.35 6.31 -18.04
N ALA A 154 18.72 7.30 -18.86
CA ALA A 154 17.86 8.41 -19.21
C ALA A 154 16.68 7.96 -20.07
N SER A 155 15.60 8.72 -19.99
CA SER A 155 14.35 8.50 -20.70
C SER A 155 13.76 9.84 -21.12
N SER A 156 12.81 9.80 -22.07
CA SER A 156 12.04 10.99 -22.43
C SER A 156 11.31 11.56 -21.21
N PHE A 157 11.21 12.88 -21.14
CA PHE A 157 10.49 13.57 -20.07
C PHE A 157 9.10 12.98 -19.85
N LYS A 158 8.81 12.62 -18.60
CA LYS A 158 7.46 12.33 -18.13
C LYS A 158 7.39 12.54 -16.63
N LYS A 159 6.53 13.47 -16.20
CA LYS A 159 6.22 13.72 -14.79
C LYS A 159 5.79 12.41 -14.11
N LYS A 160 6.53 11.98 -13.09
CA LYS A 160 6.26 10.73 -12.36
C LYS A 160 5.39 11.01 -11.13
N THR A 161 4.08 10.96 -11.30
CA THR A 161 3.12 11.07 -10.19
C THR A 161 2.68 9.70 -9.69
N LEU A 162 2.13 9.65 -8.47
CA LEU A 162 1.67 8.41 -7.86
C LEU A 162 0.57 7.71 -8.70
N GLY A 163 -0.36 8.50 -9.23
CA GLY A 163 -1.52 8.06 -10.01
C GLY A 163 -2.73 7.68 -9.16
N ALA A 164 -3.93 7.78 -9.75
CA ALA A 164 -5.19 7.54 -9.03
C ALA A 164 -5.34 6.09 -8.55
N GLU A 165 -4.89 5.11 -9.34
CA GLU A 165 -4.93 3.69 -8.99
C GLU A 165 -4.10 3.39 -7.73
N MET A 166 -2.87 3.92 -7.68
CA MET A 166 -2.01 3.76 -6.51
C MET A 166 -2.58 4.50 -5.29
N ALA A 167 -3.13 5.70 -5.47
CA ALA A 167 -3.78 6.42 -4.39
C ALA A 167 -4.97 5.62 -3.82
N ASN A 168 -5.80 5.02 -4.68
CA ASN A 168 -6.87 4.12 -4.26
C ASN A 168 -6.32 2.92 -3.50
N ASN A 169 -5.23 2.31 -3.98
CA ASN A 169 -4.63 1.17 -3.33
C ASN A 169 -4.13 1.50 -1.92
N ILE A 170 -3.48 2.66 -1.72
CA ILE A 170 -3.05 3.14 -0.40
C ILE A 170 -4.26 3.41 0.50
N LEU A 171 -5.32 4.02 -0.04
CA LEU A 171 -6.53 4.30 0.73
C LEU A 171 -7.17 3.00 1.25
N ILE A 172 -7.33 2.01 0.37
CA ILE A 172 -7.99 0.73 0.67
C ILE A 172 -7.11 -0.15 1.58
N ASN A 173 -5.82 -0.29 1.27
CA ASN A 173 -4.95 -1.28 1.90
C ASN A 173 -4.04 -0.71 3.00
N THR A 174 -4.15 0.59 3.31
CA THR A 174 -3.35 1.22 4.39
C THR A 174 -4.17 2.19 5.22
N VAL A 175 -4.77 3.20 4.58
CA VAL A 175 -5.47 4.26 5.33
C VAL A 175 -6.69 3.71 6.06
N VAL A 176 -7.59 3.02 5.35
CA VAL A 176 -8.81 2.46 5.94
C VAL A 176 -8.48 1.42 7.04
N PRO A 177 -7.64 0.40 6.81
CA PRO A 177 -7.38 -0.62 7.83
C PRO A 177 -6.73 -0.04 9.08
N VAL A 178 -5.79 0.91 8.94
CA VAL A 178 -5.14 1.54 10.10
C VAL A 178 -6.13 2.44 10.84
N LEU A 179 -6.96 3.21 10.13
CA LEU A 179 -8.01 4.05 10.75
C LEU A 179 -9.01 3.19 11.53
N PHE A 180 -9.46 2.07 10.94
CA PHE A 180 -10.37 1.15 11.60
C PHE A 180 -9.72 0.51 12.84
N ALA A 181 -8.48 0.02 12.72
CA ALA A 181 -7.72 -0.56 13.82
C ALA A 181 -7.50 0.45 14.96
N TYR A 182 -7.21 1.71 14.63
CA TYR A 182 -7.12 2.80 15.60
C TYR A 182 -8.44 3.00 16.35
N GLY A 183 -9.56 3.01 15.62
CA GLY A 183 -10.90 3.09 16.20
C GLY A 183 -11.26 1.92 17.10
N VAL A 184 -10.87 0.69 16.73
CA VAL A 184 -11.06 -0.50 17.58
C VAL A 184 -10.24 -0.39 18.86
N PHE A 185 -8.95 -0.03 18.74
CA PHE A 185 -8.04 0.02 19.88
C PHE A 185 -8.43 1.09 20.91
N HIS A 186 -8.89 2.26 20.45
CA HIS A 186 -9.30 3.38 21.31
C HIS A 186 -10.81 3.40 21.62
N ASN A 187 -11.57 2.43 21.12
CA ASN A 187 -13.03 2.39 21.22
C ASN A 187 -13.73 3.65 20.67
N TYR A 188 -13.28 4.13 19.50
CA TYR A 188 -13.85 5.26 18.78
C TYR A 188 -14.71 4.79 17.62
N ASP A 189 -16.02 4.76 17.83
CA ASP A 189 -17.00 4.39 16.79
C ASP A 189 -16.92 5.31 15.57
N THR A 190 -16.67 6.59 15.78
CA THR A 190 -16.50 7.58 14.70
C THR A 190 -15.39 7.21 13.71
N CYS A 191 -14.29 6.63 14.17
CA CYS A 191 -13.20 6.18 13.29
C CYS A 191 -13.58 4.91 12.52
N LYS A 192 -14.30 3.98 13.18
CA LYS A 192 -14.75 2.72 12.56
C LYS A 192 -15.77 2.99 11.46
N GLU A 193 -16.78 3.81 11.75
CA GLU A 193 -17.82 4.22 10.80
C GLU A 193 -17.20 4.97 9.61
N LYS A 194 -16.35 5.96 9.89
CA LYS A 194 -15.61 6.71 8.86
C LYS A 194 -14.80 5.79 7.93
N ALA A 195 -14.13 4.78 8.46
CA ALA A 195 -13.36 3.83 7.65
C ALA A 195 -14.27 2.98 6.74
N ILE A 196 -15.41 2.50 7.24
CA ILE A 196 -16.40 1.74 6.46
C ILE A 196 -17.04 2.62 5.38
N ASP A 197 -17.44 3.85 5.74
CA ASP A 197 -18.01 4.82 4.80
C ASP A 197 -17.03 5.15 3.66
N TRP A 198 -15.75 5.27 3.98
CA TRP A 198 -14.71 5.49 2.97
C TRP A 198 -14.54 4.31 2.02
N LEU A 199 -14.63 3.06 2.50
CA LEU A 199 -14.65 1.90 1.60
C LEU A 199 -15.84 1.93 0.63
N GLY A 200 -17.01 2.37 1.10
CA GLY A 200 -18.20 2.52 0.26
C GLY A 200 -18.04 3.56 -0.86
N GLN A 201 -17.21 4.58 -0.64
CA GLN A 201 -16.94 5.66 -1.59
C GLN A 201 -15.81 5.36 -2.58
N LEU A 202 -14.96 4.37 -2.29
CA LEU A 202 -13.82 4.00 -3.12
C LEU A 202 -14.25 3.05 -4.24
N PRO A 203 -13.66 3.16 -5.45
CA PRO A 203 -13.98 2.25 -6.54
C PRO A 203 -13.61 0.81 -6.16
N ALA A 204 -14.37 -0.14 -6.70
CA ALA A 204 -14.10 -1.56 -6.51
C ALA A 204 -12.70 -1.96 -6.97
N GLU A 205 -12.08 -2.89 -6.24
CA GLU A 205 -10.86 -3.53 -6.71
C GLU A 205 -11.17 -4.61 -7.74
N HIS A 206 -10.33 -4.66 -8.77
CA HIS A 206 -10.42 -5.61 -9.86
C HIS A 206 -9.22 -6.54 -9.83
N ASN A 207 -9.46 -7.82 -9.53
CA ASN A 207 -8.46 -8.86 -9.52
C ASN A 207 -9.11 -10.22 -9.80
N SER A 208 -8.29 -11.26 -9.95
CA SER A 208 -8.77 -12.60 -10.28
C SER A 208 -9.78 -13.18 -9.28
N ILE A 209 -9.76 -12.73 -8.02
CA ILE A 209 -10.72 -13.17 -7.00
C ILE A 209 -12.07 -12.49 -7.25
N THR A 210 -12.10 -11.16 -7.32
CA THR A 210 -13.35 -10.41 -7.52
C THR A 210 -13.98 -10.73 -8.87
N ASP A 211 -13.17 -10.90 -9.92
CA ASP A 211 -13.65 -11.33 -11.24
C ASP A 211 -14.33 -12.71 -11.19
N GLY A 212 -13.83 -13.64 -10.36
CA GLY A 212 -14.44 -14.96 -10.16
C GLY A 212 -15.83 -14.89 -9.54
N PHE A 213 -16.01 -14.03 -8.52
CA PHE A 213 -17.32 -13.81 -7.91
C PHE A 213 -18.29 -13.06 -8.83
N VAL A 214 -17.82 -12.04 -9.56
CA VAL A 214 -18.65 -11.32 -10.54
C VAL A 214 -19.16 -12.26 -11.63
N LYS A 215 -18.31 -13.16 -12.14
CA LYS A 215 -18.73 -14.22 -13.09
C LYS A 215 -19.76 -15.19 -12.49
N SER A 216 -19.77 -15.33 -11.18
CA SER A 216 -20.75 -16.14 -10.45
C SER A 216 -22.04 -15.37 -10.11
N GLY A 217 -22.18 -14.12 -10.59
CA GLY A 217 -23.37 -13.30 -10.41
C GLY A 217 -23.36 -12.37 -9.19
N LEU A 218 -22.25 -12.31 -8.43
CA LEU A 218 -22.14 -11.38 -7.30
C LEU A 218 -21.82 -9.96 -7.76
N ILE A 219 -22.24 -9.00 -6.95
CA ILE A 219 -22.05 -7.58 -7.20
C ILE A 219 -20.72 -7.13 -6.55
N ASN A 220 -19.94 -6.34 -7.29
CA ASN A 220 -18.72 -5.69 -6.81
C ASN A 220 -18.73 -4.22 -7.26
N LYS A 221 -19.37 -3.33 -6.49
CA LYS A 221 -19.57 -1.92 -6.85
C LYS A 221 -18.52 -1.00 -6.27
N CYS A 222 -18.04 -1.27 -5.07
CA CYS A 222 -17.09 -0.42 -4.35
C CYS A 222 -16.04 -1.25 -3.61
N ALA A 223 -15.07 -0.56 -3.00
CA ALA A 223 -13.99 -1.21 -2.26
C ALA A 223 -14.50 -2.01 -1.05
N TYR A 224 -15.64 -1.62 -0.47
CA TYR A 224 -16.30 -2.39 0.58
C TYR A 224 -16.65 -3.80 0.10
N ASP A 225 -17.28 -3.90 -1.08
CA ASP A 225 -17.65 -5.18 -1.68
C ASP A 225 -16.40 -5.99 -2.02
N SER A 226 -15.40 -5.36 -2.66
CA SER A 226 -14.19 -6.09 -3.07
C SER A 226 -13.43 -6.66 -1.88
N GLN A 227 -13.29 -5.89 -0.81
CA GLN A 227 -12.62 -6.34 0.42
C GLN A 227 -13.39 -7.49 1.09
N ALA A 228 -14.72 -7.42 1.17
CA ALA A 228 -15.54 -8.51 1.69
C ALA A 228 -15.40 -9.81 0.87
N LEU A 229 -15.38 -9.70 -0.46
CA LEU A 229 -15.20 -10.84 -1.36
C LEU A 229 -13.79 -11.44 -1.27
N ILE A 230 -12.77 -10.61 -1.16
CA ILE A 230 -11.38 -11.05 -1.01
C ILE A 230 -11.21 -11.80 0.32
N GLU A 231 -11.74 -11.25 1.41
CA GLU A 231 -11.69 -11.89 2.73
C GLU A 231 -12.44 -13.22 2.73
N LEU A 232 -13.66 -13.26 2.19
CA LEU A 232 -14.43 -14.48 2.03
C LEU A 232 -13.65 -15.56 1.26
N LYS A 233 -12.97 -15.17 0.18
CA LYS A 233 -12.16 -16.10 -0.61
C LYS A 233 -11.00 -16.66 0.20
N ASN A 234 -10.26 -15.80 0.88
CA ASN A 234 -9.00 -16.15 1.53
C ASN A 234 -9.24 -16.94 2.81
N GLU A 235 -10.16 -16.51 3.67
CA GLU A 235 -10.35 -17.10 5.00
C GLU A 235 -11.33 -18.27 5.04
N TYR A 236 -12.16 -18.44 3.99
CA TYR A 236 -13.17 -19.49 3.94
C TYR A 236 -13.08 -20.35 2.68
N CYS A 237 -13.21 -19.76 1.49
CA CYS A 237 -13.39 -20.56 0.28
C CYS A 237 -12.13 -21.35 -0.10
N ASN A 238 -10.93 -20.78 0.05
CA ASN A 238 -9.68 -21.46 -0.27
C ASN A 238 -9.45 -22.68 0.64
N ASP A 239 -9.81 -22.55 1.92
CA ASP A 239 -9.70 -23.61 2.92
C ASP A 239 -10.93 -24.52 2.99
N LYS A 240 -11.90 -24.34 2.09
CA LYS A 240 -13.15 -25.12 1.99
C LYS A 240 -13.97 -25.11 3.30
N ARG A 241 -13.91 -24.02 4.06
CA ARG A 241 -14.65 -23.84 5.33
C ARG A 241 -16.11 -23.45 5.12
N CYS A 242 -16.80 -24.09 4.17
CA CYS A 242 -18.16 -23.73 3.79
C CYS A 242 -19.18 -23.92 4.93
N LEU A 243 -18.93 -24.84 5.86
CA LEU A 243 -19.78 -25.08 7.03
C LEU A 243 -19.64 -24.00 8.12
N ASP A 244 -18.49 -23.30 8.16
CA ASP A 244 -18.26 -22.17 9.07
C ASP A 244 -18.71 -20.84 8.44
N CYS A 245 -18.98 -20.84 7.13
CA CYS A 245 -19.29 -19.65 6.36
C CYS A 245 -20.80 -19.48 6.23
N SER A 246 -21.35 -18.32 6.62
CA SER A 246 -22.79 -18.02 6.44
C SER A 246 -23.24 -18.13 4.98
N VAL A 247 -22.42 -17.66 4.03
CA VAL A 247 -22.69 -17.78 2.58
C VAL A 247 -22.64 -19.24 2.13
N GLY A 248 -21.62 -19.99 2.56
CA GLY A 248 -21.49 -21.41 2.24
C GLY A 248 -22.65 -22.25 2.78
N ASN A 249 -23.06 -22.01 4.02
CA ASN A 249 -24.22 -22.64 4.64
C ASN A 249 -25.52 -22.36 3.90
N TYR A 250 -25.71 -21.11 3.44
CA TYR A 250 -26.86 -20.77 2.61
C TYR A 250 -26.86 -21.56 1.29
N LEU A 251 -25.75 -21.56 0.55
CA LEU A 251 -25.65 -22.27 -0.73
C LEU A 251 -25.87 -23.79 -0.60
N LEU A 252 -25.32 -24.42 0.45
CA LEU A 252 -25.51 -25.85 0.72
C LEU A 252 -26.97 -26.19 1.04
N ARG A 253 -27.69 -25.29 1.72
CA ARG A 253 -29.12 -25.48 2.01
C ARG A 253 -29.96 -25.38 0.73
N GLU A 254 -29.70 -24.39 -0.12
CA GLU A 254 -30.39 -24.24 -1.41
C GLU A 254 -30.16 -25.48 -2.29
N ALA A 255 -28.90 -25.91 -2.44
CA ALA A 255 -28.56 -27.09 -3.22
C ALA A 255 -29.24 -28.38 -2.67
N ALA A 256 -29.33 -28.52 -1.35
CA ALA A 256 -30.02 -29.65 -0.73
C ALA A 256 -31.53 -29.61 -0.97
N GLN A 257 -32.15 -28.43 -1.02
CA GLN A 257 -33.57 -28.27 -1.34
C GLN A 257 -33.85 -28.61 -2.81
N GLU A 258 -33.03 -28.10 -3.75
CA GLU A 258 -33.13 -28.40 -5.17
C GLU A 258 -32.98 -29.90 -5.46
N TYR A 259 -32.00 -30.55 -4.80
CA TYR A 259 -31.83 -32.00 -4.91
C TYR A 259 -33.07 -32.77 -4.43
N ARG A 260 -33.66 -32.38 -3.30
CA ARG A 260 -34.89 -33.01 -2.80
C ARG A 260 -36.09 -32.78 -3.71
N ALA A 261 -36.20 -31.60 -4.33
CA ALA A 261 -37.27 -31.28 -5.27
C ALA A 261 -37.17 -32.11 -6.56
N SER A 262 -35.96 -32.26 -7.09
CA SER A 262 -35.68 -33.06 -8.30
C SER A 262 -35.72 -34.58 -8.08
N SER A 263 -35.51 -35.04 -6.84
CA SER A 263 -35.50 -36.46 -6.48
C SER A 263 -36.86 -37.02 -6.06
N ARG A 264 -37.94 -36.23 -6.09
CA ARG A 264 -39.29 -36.74 -5.82
C ARG A 264 -39.74 -37.63 -6.97
N PRO A 265 -40.09 -38.91 -6.74
CA PRO A 265 -40.67 -39.74 -7.79
C PRO A 265 -41.97 -39.09 -8.27
N VAL A 266 -42.14 -38.97 -9.58
CA VAL A 266 -43.42 -38.59 -10.19
C VAL A 266 -44.42 -39.67 -9.77
N SER A 267 -45.34 -39.32 -8.87
CA SER A 267 -46.43 -40.22 -8.48
C SER A 267 -47.25 -40.54 -9.73
N ALA A 268 -47.26 -41.83 -10.12
CA ALA A 268 -48.12 -42.38 -11.15
C ALA A 268 -49.59 -42.39 -10.69
#